data_AF-A0A256GCZ2-F1
#
_entry.id   AF-A0A256GCZ2-F1
#
_cell.length_a   1.000
_cell.length_b   1.000
_cell.length_c   1.000
_cell.angle_alpha   90.00
_cell.angle_beta   90.00
_cell.angle_gamma   90.00
#
_symmetry.space_group_name_H-M   'P 1'
#
loop_
_entity.id
_entity.type
_entity.pdbx_description
1 polymer ?
#
loop_
_entity_poly.entity_id
_entity_poly.type
_entity_poly.pdbx_seq_one_letter_code
_entity_poly.pdbx_strand_id
1 'polypeptide(L)'
;MVSFAVGGNFDGLDPERDTLANVDAYGRAVPSARYMGGREFDIMTEGLTVPPVIDQPDIAAKVLVQHIMALPSAVPGCGPYPSSNLRWINADTASDAERYVAACIYAALMTETCLHLLGADGPVIVEGPFAGNPVYLEALANFTGRDVEAVSGSTGTSLGAGLLAGATVPEKHGRIFRPGNEAYAAYRKQWIRNTT
;
A
#
# COMPACT_ATOMS: atom_id res chain seq x y z
N MET A 1 3.18 5.32 -6.31
CA MET A 1 1.84 5.17 -5.72
C MET A 1 1.44 6.50 -5.11
N VAL A 2 0.15 6.82 -5.17
CA VAL A 2 -0.40 8.05 -4.58
C VAL A 2 -1.61 7.68 -3.75
N SER A 3 -1.71 8.26 -2.56
CA SER A 3 -2.84 8.12 -1.65
C SER A 3 -3.52 9.47 -1.51
N PHE A 4 -4.85 9.48 -1.49
CA PHE A 4 -5.68 10.68 -1.31
C PHE A 4 -6.62 10.43 -0.14
N ALA A 5 -6.75 11.40 0.77
CA ALA A 5 -7.73 11.36 1.86
C ALA A 5 -8.79 12.44 1.62
N VAL A 6 -9.84 12.12 0.86
CA VAL A 6 -10.91 13.09 0.56
C VAL A 6 -11.64 13.47 1.85
N GLY A 7 -11.62 14.76 2.19
CA GLY A 7 -12.16 15.25 3.46
C GLY A 7 -11.26 15.01 4.69
N GLY A 8 -10.02 14.53 4.48
CA GLY A 8 -9.04 14.29 5.55
C GLY A 8 -8.45 15.57 6.15
N ASN A 9 -7.63 15.40 7.17
CA ASN A 9 -6.98 16.51 7.89
C ASN A 9 -5.67 16.95 7.20
N PHE A 10 -5.40 18.25 7.21
CA PHE A 10 -4.16 18.86 6.72
C PHE A 10 -3.10 19.05 7.81
N ASP A 11 -3.47 19.02 9.09
CA ASP A 11 -2.56 19.30 10.21
C ASP A 11 -1.37 18.33 10.29
N GLY A 12 -1.52 17.12 9.73
CA GLY A 12 -0.49 16.08 9.70
C GLY A 12 0.41 16.10 8.47
N LEU A 13 0.25 17.07 7.56
CA LEU A 13 1.07 17.14 6.35
C LEU A 13 2.49 17.60 6.69
N ASP A 14 3.42 16.72 6.39
CA ASP A 14 4.86 16.91 6.45
C ASP A 14 5.46 16.80 5.04
N PRO A 15 5.93 17.91 4.44
CA PRO A 15 6.61 17.90 3.15
C PRO A 15 7.89 17.07 3.16
N GLU A 16 8.57 16.93 4.31
CA GLU A 16 9.75 16.08 4.44
C GLU A 16 9.39 14.58 4.41
N ARG A 17 8.10 14.23 4.39
CA ARG A 17 7.61 12.85 4.26
C ARG A 17 6.72 12.66 3.03
N ASP A 18 6.92 13.51 2.02
CA ASP A 18 6.24 13.47 0.72
C ASP A 18 4.70 13.56 0.80
N THR A 19 4.23 14.35 1.75
CA THR A 19 2.81 14.69 1.87
C THR A 19 2.55 16.15 1.45
N LEU A 20 1.39 16.38 0.82
CA LEU A 20 1.01 17.66 0.20
C LEU A 20 -0.51 17.76 0.01
N ALA A 21 -1.00 18.93 -0.38
CA ALA A 21 -2.39 19.13 -0.76
C ALA A 21 -2.55 19.15 -2.28
N ASN A 22 -3.28 18.18 -2.84
CA ASN A 22 -3.80 18.25 -4.21
C ASN A 22 -5.14 18.98 -4.23
N VAL A 23 -5.71 19.17 -5.42
CA VAL A 23 -7.01 19.83 -5.60
C VAL A 23 -7.92 18.89 -6.39
N ASP A 24 -9.16 18.72 -5.93
CA ASP A 24 -10.17 17.94 -6.66
C ASP A 24 -10.82 18.72 -7.80
N ALA A 25 -11.69 18.06 -8.57
CA ALA A 25 -12.38 18.66 -9.70
C ALA A 25 -13.29 19.86 -9.34
N TYR A 26 -13.61 20.06 -8.06
CA TYR A 26 -14.43 21.15 -7.56
C TYR A 26 -13.62 22.27 -6.90
N GLY A 27 -12.28 22.21 -6.98
CA GLY A 27 -11.40 23.21 -6.39
C GLY A 27 -11.15 23.02 -4.89
N ARG A 28 -11.54 21.89 -4.31
CA ARG A 28 -11.35 21.60 -2.87
C ARG A 28 -9.98 20.97 -2.66
N ALA A 29 -9.29 21.37 -1.61
CA ALA A 29 -8.01 20.77 -1.24
C ALA A 29 -8.20 19.32 -0.77
N VAL A 30 -7.23 18.46 -1.09
CA VAL A 30 -7.21 17.03 -0.75
C VAL A 30 -5.83 16.64 -0.22
N PRO A 31 -5.70 16.27 1.08
CA PRO A 31 -4.48 15.72 1.63
C PRO A 31 -4.03 14.50 0.81
N SER A 32 -2.76 14.50 0.43
CA SER A 32 -2.18 13.51 -0.47
C SER A 32 -0.79 13.11 -0.03
N ALA A 33 -0.46 11.83 -0.18
CA ALA A 33 0.86 11.28 0.10
C ALA A 33 1.34 10.49 -1.12
N ARG A 34 2.64 10.51 -1.37
CA ARG A 34 3.23 9.83 -2.53
C ARG A 34 4.48 9.09 -2.10
N TYR A 35 4.74 7.99 -2.79
CA TYR A 35 6.03 7.32 -2.76
C TYR A 35 6.20 6.49 -4.03
N MET A 36 7.39 5.97 -4.28
CA MET A 36 7.70 5.25 -5.53
C MET A 36 7.30 3.77 -5.48
N GLY A 37 6.13 3.45 -4.91
CA GLY A 37 5.72 2.07 -4.60
C GLY A 37 5.82 1.03 -5.72
N GLY A 38 5.53 1.39 -6.98
CA GLY A 38 5.74 0.48 -8.11
C GLY A 38 7.23 0.19 -8.32
N ARG A 39 8.06 1.23 -8.33
CA ARG A 39 9.51 1.09 -8.49
C ARG A 39 10.17 0.38 -7.32
N GLU A 40 9.74 0.66 -6.09
CA GLU A 40 10.23 -0.04 -4.90
C GLU A 40 9.89 -1.53 -4.95
N PHE A 41 8.68 -1.87 -5.37
CA PHE A 41 8.25 -3.26 -5.56
C PHE A 41 9.08 -3.95 -6.66
N ASP A 42 9.30 -3.28 -7.80
CA ASP A 42 10.15 -3.80 -8.88
C ASP A 42 11.58 -4.10 -8.38
N ILE A 43 12.19 -3.17 -7.64
CA ILE A 43 13.54 -3.35 -7.07
C ILE A 43 13.60 -4.57 -6.14
N MET A 44 12.61 -4.75 -5.27
CA MET A 44 12.59 -5.86 -4.32
C MET A 44 12.25 -7.21 -4.95
N THR A 45 11.54 -7.21 -6.07
CA THR A 45 11.07 -8.42 -6.75
C THR A 45 11.86 -8.77 -8.00
N GLU A 46 12.86 -7.97 -8.36
CA GLU A 46 13.75 -8.22 -9.49
C GLU A 46 14.41 -9.60 -9.35
N GLY A 47 14.23 -10.43 -10.38
CA GLY A 47 14.80 -11.78 -10.44
C GLY A 47 14.12 -12.82 -9.54
N LEU A 48 13.09 -12.45 -8.77
CA LEU A 48 12.37 -13.41 -7.91
C LEU A 48 11.36 -14.24 -8.72
N THR A 49 11.24 -15.51 -8.35
CA THR A 49 10.14 -16.35 -8.84
C THR A 49 8.84 -15.98 -8.13
N VAL A 50 7.83 -15.58 -8.91
CA VAL A 50 6.50 -15.26 -8.38
C VAL A 50 5.77 -16.57 -8.02
N PRO A 51 5.36 -16.79 -6.76
CA PRO A 51 4.64 -17.99 -6.37
C PRO A 51 3.21 -18.00 -6.93
N PRO A 52 2.65 -19.19 -7.25
CA PRO A 52 1.25 -19.33 -7.63
C PRO A 52 0.32 -18.69 -6.58
N VAL A 53 -0.74 -18.03 -7.04
CA VAL A 53 -1.68 -17.32 -6.15
C VAL A 53 -2.30 -18.24 -5.08
N ILE A 54 -2.47 -19.53 -5.39
CA ILE A 54 -3.02 -20.52 -4.45
C ILE A 54 -2.08 -20.79 -3.26
N ASP A 55 -0.77 -20.64 -3.43
CA ASP A 55 0.24 -20.90 -2.39
C ASP A 55 0.55 -19.66 -1.54
N GLN A 56 0.20 -18.47 -2.05
CA GLN A 56 0.52 -17.18 -1.42
C GLN A 56 0.01 -17.03 0.02
N PRO A 57 -1.22 -17.50 0.40
CA PRO A 57 -1.69 -17.40 1.79
C PRO A 57 -0.80 -18.15 2.79
N ASP A 58 -0.37 -19.38 2.44
CA ASP A 58 0.49 -20.19 3.32
C ASP A 58 1.89 -19.58 3.44
N ILE A 59 2.40 -19.01 2.35
CA ILE A 59 3.68 -18.29 2.35
C ILE A 59 3.56 -17.01 3.19
N ALA A 60 2.45 -16.27 3.08
CA ALA A 60 2.21 -15.07 3.89
C ALA A 60 2.17 -15.40 5.39
N ALA A 61 1.51 -16.49 5.78
CA ALA A 61 1.51 -16.96 7.16
C ALA A 61 2.95 -17.23 7.67
N LYS A 62 3.80 -17.88 6.87
CA LYS A 62 5.22 -18.10 7.22
C LYS A 62 6.00 -16.80 7.34
N VAL A 63 5.87 -15.90 6.37
CA VAL A 63 6.52 -14.58 6.37
C VAL A 63 6.14 -13.78 7.61
N LEU A 64 4.86 -13.80 8.01
CA LEU A 64 4.37 -13.12 9.19
C LEU A 64 4.96 -13.72 10.48
N VAL A 65 4.92 -15.05 10.63
CA VAL A 65 5.43 -15.77 11.82
C VAL A 65 6.94 -15.62 11.97
N GLN A 66 7.68 -15.70 10.87
CA GLN A 66 9.14 -15.60 10.86
C GLN A 66 9.64 -14.15 10.85
N HIS A 67 8.72 -13.18 10.76
CA HIS A 67 9.06 -11.76 10.67
C HIS A 67 10.07 -11.46 9.54
N ILE A 68 9.84 -12.03 8.35
CA ILE A 68 10.64 -11.69 7.16
C ILE A 68 10.16 -10.33 6.67
N MET A 69 11.01 -9.30 6.72
CA MET A 69 10.59 -7.92 6.45
C MET A 69 11.53 -7.20 5.50
N ALA A 70 10.96 -6.46 4.56
CA ALA A 70 11.65 -5.32 3.97
C ALA A 70 11.36 -4.07 4.81
N LEU A 71 12.38 -3.24 5.03
CA LEU A 71 12.29 -1.95 5.70
C LEU A 71 12.57 -0.83 4.69
N PRO A 72 11.92 0.33 4.83
CA PRO A 72 12.04 1.40 3.85
C PRO A 72 13.36 2.16 4.00
N SER A 73 13.82 2.88 2.97
CA SER A 73 13.19 3.05 1.66
C SER A 73 13.99 2.35 0.56
N ALA A 74 13.32 1.62 -0.34
CA ALA A 74 13.97 1.08 -1.54
C ALA A 74 14.27 2.14 -2.61
N VAL A 75 13.61 3.30 -2.55
CA VAL A 75 13.96 4.48 -3.35
C VAL A 75 14.18 5.66 -2.39
N PRO A 76 15.44 5.93 -1.99
CA PRO A 76 15.76 7.05 -1.09
C PRO A 76 15.36 8.40 -1.67
N GLY A 77 15.16 9.38 -0.79
CA GLY A 77 14.83 10.76 -1.15
C GLY A 77 13.34 11.02 -1.45
N CYS A 78 12.48 10.02 -1.31
CA CYS A 78 11.03 10.17 -1.49
C CYS A 78 10.24 9.30 -0.49
N GLY A 79 8.94 9.50 -0.44
CA GLY A 79 8.02 8.73 0.38
C GLY A 79 8.04 9.07 1.86
N PRO A 80 7.33 8.26 2.68
CA PRO A 80 7.20 8.52 4.11
C PRO A 80 8.48 8.30 4.92
N TYR A 81 9.56 7.79 4.31
CA TYR A 81 10.86 7.53 4.95
C TYR A 81 12.04 7.89 4.01
N PRO A 82 12.20 9.17 3.62
CA PRO A 82 13.11 9.52 2.54
C PRO A 82 14.59 9.45 2.91
N SER A 83 14.93 9.53 4.20
CA SER A 83 16.31 9.44 4.70
C SER A 83 16.78 8.00 4.94
N SER A 84 15.92 7.01 4.72
CA SER A 84 16.21 5.60 4.99
C SER A 84 16.61 4.84 3.72
N ASN A 85 17.16 3.63 3.89
CA ASN A 85 17.56 2.74 2.80
C ASN A 85 16.99 1.33 3.01
N LEU A 86 16.74 0.61 1.92
CA LEU A 86 16.21 -0.75 1.95
C LEU A 86 17.10 -1.65 2.80
N ARG A 87 16.48 -2.29 3.79
CA ARG A 87 17.09 -3.33 4.60
C ARG A 87 16.13 -4.51 4.71
N TRP A 88 16.69 -5.71 4.68
CA TRP A 88 15.92 -6.92 4.89
C TRP A 88 16.20 -7.48 6.29
N ILE A 89 15.14 -7.94 6.96
CA ILE A 89 15.19 -8.60 8.26
C ILE A 89 14.74 -10.05 8.08
N ASN A 90 15.48 -10.98 8.69
CA ASN A 90 15.22 -12.42 8.64
C ASN A 90 15.11 -13.01 7.22
N ALA A 91 15.73 -12.38 6.22
CA ALA A 91 15.59 -12.78 4.82
C ALA A 91 16.77 -13.60 4.27
N ASP A 92 17.80 -13.87 5.06
CA ASP A 92 19.03 -14.54 4.60
C ASP A 92 18.76 -15.96 4.10
N THR A 93 17.83 -16.68 4.75
CA THR A 93 17.40 -18.02 4.38
C THR A 93 16.01 -18.03 3.73
N ALA A 94 15.43 -16.87 3.45
CA ALA A 94 14.13 -16.76 2.83
C ALA A 94 14.19 -17.15 1.35
N SER A 95 13.25 -17.97 0.93
CA SER A 95 13.04 -18.29 -0.48
C SER A 95 12.59 -17.07 -1.29
N ASP A 96 12.74 -17.13 -2.61
CA ASP A 96 12.23 -16.11 -3.53
C ASP A 96 10.74 -15.84 -3.32
N ALA A 97 9.97 -16.89 -3.07
CA ALA A 97 8.54 -16.80 -2.83
C ALA A 97 8.22 -16.03 -1.53
N GLU A 98 8.98 -16.28 -0.47
CA GLU A 98 8.85 -15.55 0.80
C GLU A 98 9.28 -14.09 0.66
N ARG A 99 10.37 -13.81 -0.07
CA ARG A 99 10.80 -12.43 -0.36
C ARG A 99 9.79 -11.67 -1.20
N TYR A 100 9.20 -12.30 -2.21
CA TYR A 100 8.13 -11.72 -3.02
C TYR A 100 6.91 -11.36 -2.16
N VAL A 101 6.44 -12.29 -1.32
CA VAL A 101 5.31 -12.06 -0.42
C VAL A 101 5.63 -10.98 0.62
N ALA A 102 6.85 -10.95 1.17
CA ALA A 102 7.30 -9.90 2.06
C ALA A 102 7.33 -8.52 1.37
N ALA A 103 7.69 -8.44 0.08
CA ALA A 103 7.61 -7.20 -0.70
C ALA A 103 6.15 -6.73 -0.89
N CYS A 104 5.19 -7.65 -1.07
CA CYS A 104 3.76 -7.32 -1.12
C CYS A 104 3.26 -6.73 0.21
N ILE A 105 3.66 -7.34 1.33
CA ILE A 105 3.32 -6.89 2.70
C ILE A 105 3.97 -5.54 3.00
N TYR A 106 5.23 -5.34 2.58
CA TYR A 106 5.92 -4.05 2.67
C TYR A 106 5.16 -2.94 1.94
N ALA A 107 4.72 -3.20 0.70
CA ALA A 107 3.96 -2.21 -0.05
C ALA A 107 2.70 -1.79 0.71
N ALA A 108 2.01 -2.74 1.37
CA ALA A 108 0.85 -2.44 2.20
C ALA A 108 1.19 -1.60 3.45
N LEU A 109 2.32 -1.84 4.11
CA LEU A 109 2.80 -1.02 5.25
C LEU A 109 3.15 0.41 4.83
N MET A 110 3.77 0.57 3.65
CA MET A 110 4.08 1.89 3.09
C MET A 110 2.80 2.65 2.73
N THR A 111 1.81 1.98 2.14
CA THR A 111 0.48 2.56 1.90
C THR A 111 -0.22 2.92 3.21
N GLU A 112 -0.22 2.04 4.22
CA GLU A 112 -0.84 2.34 5.51
C GLU A 112 -0.16 3.52 6.20
N THR A 113 1.17 3.60 6.15
CA THR A 113 1.92 4.77 6.66
C THR A 113 1.48 6.04 5.94
N CYS A 114 1.35 6.01 4.61
CA CYS A 114 0.85 7.15 3.85
C CYS A 114 -0.57 7.55 4.31
N LEU A 115 -1.50 6.59 4.42
CA LEU A 115 -2.87 6.86 4.87
C LEU A 115 -2.92 7.43 6.29
N HIS A 116 -2.06 6.94 7.18
CA HIS A 116 -1.94 7.45 8.54
C HIS A 116 -1.48 8.91 8.57
N LEU A 117 -0.47 9.28 7.77
CA LEU A 117 0.01 10.67 7.68
C LEU A 117 -1.08 11.63 7.16
N LEU A 118 -1.97 11.14 6.32
CA LEU A 118 -3.10 11.93 5.80
C LEU A 118 -4.29 12.00 6.77
N GLY A 119 -4.21 11.36 7.93
CA GLY A 119 -5.32 11.26 8.87
C GLY A 119 -6.56 10.59 8.25
N ALA A 120 -6.38 9.66 7.31
CA ALA A 120 -7.49 9.01 6.62
C ALA A 120 -8.22 8.02 7.54
N ASP A 121 -9.54 8.16 7.69
CA ASP A 121 -10.39 7.34 8.58
C ASP A 121 -11.52 6.56 7.86
N GLY A 122 -11.87 6.95 6.64
CA GLY A 122 -12.89 6.29 5.81
C GLY A 122 -12.46 4.98 5.13
N PRO A 123 -13.32 4.39 4.28
CA PRO A 123 -13.02 3.18 3.53
C PRO A 123 -11.83 3.37 2.59
N VAL A 124 -11.09 2.29 2.31
CA VAL A 124 -9.89 2.32 1.47
C VAL A 124 -10.21 1.74 0.09
N ILE A 125 -10.10 2.55 -0.95
CA ILE A 125 -10.27 2.09 -2.34
C ILE A 125 -8.88 1.95 -2.98
N VAL A 126 -8.60 0.79 -3.56
CA VAL A 126 -7.35 0.51 -4.27
C VAL A 126 -7.64 0.34 -5.76
N GLU A 127 -6.99 1.18 -6.55
CA GLU A 127 -6.98 1.10 -8.01
C GLU A 127 -5.56 0.81 -8.55
N GLY A 128 -5.48 0.49 -9.84
CA GLY A 128 -4.23 0.23 -10.54
C GLY A 128 -3.70 -1.19 -10.35
N PRO A 129 -2.43 -1.46 -10.70
CA PRO A 129 -1.88 -2.82 -10.73
C PRO A 129 -1.96 -3.56 -9.38
N PHE A 130 -1.81 -2.85 -8.26
CA PHE A 130 -1.90 -3.44 -6.92
C PHE A 130 -3.33 -3.89 -6.54
N ALA A 131 -4.38 -3.43 -7.24
CA ALA A 131 -5.72 -3.98 -7.09
C ALA A 131 -5.83 -5.46 -7.54
N GLY A 132 -4.82 -5.97 -8.27
CA GLY A 132 -4.69 -7.38 -8.62
C GLY A 132 -3.84 -8.21 -7.65
N ASN A 133 -3.27 -7.61 -6.60
CA ASN A 133 -2.36 -8.30 -5.68
C ASN A 133 -3.08 -8.67 -4.37
N PRO A 134 -3.52 -9.94 -4.18
CA PRO A 134 -4.32 -10.32 -3.03
C PRO A 134 -3.57 -10.22 -1.69
N VAL A 135 -2.26 -10.51 -1.67
CA VAL A 135 -1.43 -10.39 -0.46
C VAL A 135 -1.36 -8.94 0.01
N TYR A 136 -1.11 -8.01 -0.92
CA TYR A 136 -1.11 -6.57 -0.61
C TYR A 136 -2.47 -6.11 -0.06
N LEU A 137 -3.57 -6.51 -0.68
CA LEU A 137 -4.92 -6.07 -0.31
C LEU A 137 -5.34 -6.61 1.06
N GLU A 138 -5.06 -7.88 1.34
CA GLU A 138 -5.31 -8.48 2.65
C GLU A 138 -4.44 -7.84 3.74
N ALA A 139 -3.16 -7.63 3.47
CA ALA A 139 -2.25 -6.96 4.40
C ALA A 139 -2.72 -5.53 4.70
N LEU A 140 -3.12 -4.77 3.67
CA LEU A 140 -3.59 -3.40 3.83
C LEU A 140 -4.88 -3.32 4.67
N ALA A 141 -5.83 -4.23 4.45
CA ALA A 141 -7.05 -4.30 5.25
C ALA A 141 -6.74 -4.55 6.73
N ASN A 142 -5.84 -5.48 7.02
CA ASN A 142 -5.42 -5.80 8.38
C ASN A 142 -4.60 -4.68 9.05
N PHE A 143 -3.68 -4.03 8.34
CA PHE A 143 -2.88 -2.94 8.91
C PHE A 143 -3.70 -1.68 9.18
N THR A 144 -4.65 -1.36 8.29
CA THR A 144 -5.53 -0.21 8.46
C THR A 144 -6.68 -0.48 9.42
N GLY A 145 -7.02 -1.75 9.67
CA GLY A 145 -8.21 -2.14 10.44
C GLY A 145 -9.53 -1.78 9.76
N ARG A 146 -9.53 -1.58 8.43
CA ARG A 146 -10.66 -1.09 7.64
C ARG A 146 -10.91 -1.98 6.43
N ASP A 147 -12.14 -1.94 5.92
CA ASP A 147 -12.48 -2.59 4.66
C ASP A 147 -11.69 -1.94 3.51
N VAL A 148 -11.09 -2.79 2.67
CA VAL A 148 -10.37 -2.41 1.46
C VAL A 148 -11.14 -2.91 0.25
N GLU A 149 -11.50 -2.00 -0.65
CA GLU A 149 -12.17 -2.32 -1.92
C GLU A 149 -11.17 -2.26 -3.07
N ALA A 150 -10.98 -3.39 -3.76
CA ALA A 150 -10.11 -3.48 -4.93
C ALA A 150 -10.91 -3.33 -6.22
N VAL A 151 -10.72 -2.21 -6.93
CA VAL A 151 -11.41 -1.91 -8.18
C VAL A 151 -10.47 -2.20 -9.36
N SER A 152 -10.73 -3.30 -10.06
CA SER A 152 -9.92 -3.75 -11.19
C SER A 152 -10.53 -3.38 -12.56
N GLY A 153 -9.69 -3.30 -13.58
CA GLY A 153 -10.15 -3.19 -14.98
C GLY A 153 -10.62 -1.81 -15.44
N SER A 154 -10.28 -0.74 -14.71
CA SER A 154 -10.49 0.65 -15.16
C SER A 154 -9.56 1.59 -14.41
N THR A 155 -8.98 2.57 -15.09
CA THR A 155 -8.32 3.68 -14.39
C THR A 155 -9.40 4.65 -13.93
N GLY A 156 -9.48 4.94 -12.63
CA GLY A 156 -10.36 6.00 -12.13
C GLY A 156 -10.09 7.35 -12.81
N THR A 157 -8.85 7.55 -13.28
CA THR A 157 -8.45 8.69 -14.12
C THR A 157 -9.28 8.82 -15.40
N SER A 158 -9.41 7.77 -16.20
CA SER A 158 -10.14 7.85 -17.48
C SER A 158 -11.65 7.94 -17.26
N LEU A 159 -12.17 7.28 -16.23
CA LEU A 159 -13.58 7.41 -15.84
C LEU A 159 -13.90 8.82 -15.35
N GLY A 160 -13.03 9.41 -14.51
CA GLY A 160 -13.17 10.78 -14.04
C GLY A 160 -13.18 11.79 -15.17
N ALA A 161 -12.30 11.63 -16.17
CA ALA A 161 -12.31 12.45 -17.38
C ALA A 161 -13.62 12.29 -18.16
N GLY A 162 -14.13 11.06 -18.28
CA GLY A 162 -15.44 10.80 -18.89
C GLY A 162 -16.59 11.51 -18.16
N LEU A 163 -16.63 11.44 -16.83
CA LEU A 163 -17.64 12.12 -16.01
C LEU A 163 -17.60 13.64 -16.22
N LEU A 164 -16.41 14.24 -16.27
CA LEU A 164 -16.25 15.68 -16.56
C LEU A 164 -16.73 16.04 -17.97
N ALA A 165 -16.62 15.11 -18.92
CA ALA A 165 -17.15 15.25 -20.28
C ALA A 165 -18.65 14.92 -20.41
N GLY A 166 -19.35 14.62 -19.29
CA GLY A 166 -20.77 14.30 -19.26
C GLY A 166 -21.12 12.85 -19.58
N ALA A 167 -20.15 11.93 -19.57
CA ALA A 167 -20.42 10.51 -19.73
C ALA A 167 -21.10 9.94 -18.49
N THR A 168 -22.07 9.03 -18.69
CA THR A 168 -22.59 8.20 -17.60
C THR A 168 -21.67 7.00 -17.42
N VAL A 169 -21.13 6.84 -16.22
CA VAL A 169 -20.29 5.70 -15.86
C VAL A 169 -21.09 4.76 -14.97
N PRO A 170 -21.16 3.45 -15.28
CA PRO A 170 -21.81 2.49 -14.39
C PRO A 170 -21.07 2.38 -13.05
N GLU A 171 -21.81 2.23 -11.96
CA GLU A 171 -21.23 1.92 -10.65
C GLU A 171 -20.42 0.63 -10.74
N LYS A 172 -19.14 0.72 -10.36
CA LYS A 172 -18.25 -0.44 -10.27
C LYS A 172 -18.06 -0.77 -8.81
N HIS A 173 -18.45 -1.99 -8.45
CA HIS A 173 -18.15 -2.56 -7.14
C HIS A 173 -16.89 -3.42 -7.28
N GLY A 174 -15.91 -3.15 -6.43
CA GLY A 174 -14.68 -3.90 -6.32
C GLY A 174 -14.82 -5.13 -5.43
N ARG A 175 -13.74 -5.92 -5.36
CA ARG A 175 -13.64 -7.02 -4.39
C ARG A 175 -13.32 -6.44 -3.01
N ILE A 176 -14.13 -6.78 -2.01
CA ILE A 176 -13.91 -6.31 -0.63
C ILE A 176 -13.02 -7.29 0.14
N PHE A 177 -12.00 -6.75 0.80
CA PHE A 177 -11.12 -7.42 1.75
C PHE A 177 -11.36 -6.84 3.13
N ARG A 178 -11.43 -7.70 4.14
CA ARG A 178 -11.78 -7.32 5.50
C ARG A 178 -10.65 -7.67 6.45
N PRO A 179 -10.40 -6.85 7.49
CA PRO A 179 -9.49 -7.22 8.56
C PRO A 179 -10.01 -8.46 9.30
N GLY A 180 -9.11 -9.24 9.87
CA GLY A 180 -9.48 -10.43 10.64
C GLY A 180 -8.32 -11.34 11.05
N ASN A 181 -7.07 -10.97 10.74
CA ASN A 181 -5.89 -11.75 11.03
C ASN A 181 -4.93 -10.97 11.95
N GLU A 182 -4.91 -11.35 13.23
CA GLU A 182 -4.12 -10.69 14.27
C GLU A 182 -2.61 -10.79 14.07
N ALA A 183 -2.12 -11.75 13.25
CA ALA A 183 -0.69 -11.91 12.98
C ALA A 183 -0.08 -10.65 12.34
N TYR A 184 -0.86 -9.92 11.54
CA TYR A 184 -0.45 -8.65 10.95
C TYR A 184 -0.18 -7.57 12.01
N ALA A 185 -0.93 -7.54 13.13
CA ALA A 185 -0.71 -6.57 14.20
C ALA A 185 0.66 -6.77 14.87
N ALA A 186 1.02 -8.04 15.14
CA ALA A 186 2.34 -8.39 15.69
C ALA A 186 3.47 -8.04 14.69
N TYR A 187 3.29 -8.36 13.41
CA TYR A 187 4.23 -8.04 12.36
C TYR A 187 4.44 -6.52 12.22
N ARG A 188 3.36 -5.74 12.13
CA ARG A 188 3.42 -4.26 12.03
C ARG A 188 4.15 -3.63 13.23
N LYS A 189 3.85 -4.09 14.45
CA LYS A 189 4.52 -3.61 15.66
C LYS A 189 6.04 -3.80 15.56
N GLN A 190 6.47 -4.95 15.06
CA GLN A 190 7.88 -5.25 14.92
C GLN A 190 8.53 -4.50 13.75
N TRP A 191 7.81 -4.29 12.66
CA TRP A 191 8.26 -3.44 11.56
C TRP A 191 8.51 -2.00 12.01
N ILE A 192 7.57 -1.37 12.71
CA ILE A 192 7.70 0.01 13.22
C ILE A 192 8.94 0.17 14.11
N ARG A 193 9.19 -0.81 15.01
CA ARG A 193 10.35 -0.82 15.90
C ARG A 193 11.69 -0.88 15.18
N ASN A 194 11.74 -1.42 13.95
CA ASN A 194 12.96 -1.53 13.16
C ASN A 194 13.12 -0.39 12.14
N THR A 195 12.06 0.38 11.90
CA THR A 195 12.03 1.54 11.00
C THR A 195 12.34 2.87 11.73
N THR A 196 12.23 2.89 13.05
CA THR A 196 12.65 4.01 13.94
C THR A 196 14.12 3.87 14.33
#